data_AF-A0A2N1P7M9-F1
#
_entry.id   AF-A0A2N1P7M9-F1
#
_cell.length_a   1.000
_cell.length_b   1.000
_cell.length_c   1.000
_cell.angle_alpha   90.00
_cell.angle_beta   90.00
_cell.angle_gamma   90.00
#
_symmetry.space_group_name_H-M   'P 1'
#
loop_
_entity.id
_entity.type
_entity.pdbx_description
1 polymer ?
#
loop_
_entity_poly.entity_id
_entity_poly.type
_entity_poly.pdbx_seq_one_letter_code
_entity_poly.pdbx_strand_id
1 'polypeptide(L)'
;MFNFIHKAAVKGYKRELEDLINIYSKLDKEQLADYLIMSVWTRAGMQNEGLFKYPDGTKNDFPYLSAYPIMMSEFEKIIKAFRKRGLNTEVVAMSIWVHSLRGLLFESELKNEFDKLWQLLMTTKDLWDKFLTKFYNEDKDRLDPEMLSKTMALSKKILNNLPPKQSYENNK
;
A
#
# COMPACT_ATOMS: atom_id res chain seq x y z
N MET A 1 -29.64 11.08 5.39
CA MET A 1 -29.25 10.03 4.41
C MET A 1 -27.72 9.84 4.37
N PHE A 2 -26.91 10.90 4.20
CA PHE A 2 -25.43 10.82 4.21
C PHE A 2 -24.83 10.17 5.47
N ASN A 3 -25.31 10.50 6.68
CA ASN A 3 -24.82 9.86 7.92
C ASN A 3 -25.08 8.34 8.00
N PHE A 4 -26.13 7.84 7.35
CA PHE A 4 -26.41 6.41 7.32
C PHE A 4 -25.47 5.67 6.36
N ILE A 5 -25.24 6.24 5.17
CA ILE A 5 -24.30 5.71 4.18
C ILE A 5 -22.87 5.71 4.74
N HIS A 6 -22.44 6.79 5.39
CA HIS A 6 -21.13 6.87 6.05
C HIS A 6 -20.96 5.80 7.12
N LYS A 7 -21.92 5.70 8.05
CA LYS A 7 -21.89 4.67 9.11
C LYS A 7 -21.87 3.25 8.56
N ALA A 8 -22.64 2.98 7.49
CA ALA A 8 -22.64 1.69 6.83
C ALA A 8 -21.29 1.37 6.17
N ALA A 9 -20.68 2.36 5.50
CA ALA A 9 -19.35 2.24 4.88
C ALA A 9 -18.27 1.98 5.93
N VAL A 10 -18.23 2.76 7.01
CA VAL A 10 -17.29 2.55 8.14
C VAL A 10 -17.44 1.16 8.74
N LYS A 11 -18.69 0.70 8.99
CA LYS A 11 -18.95 -0.65 9.52
C LYS A 11 -18.54 -1.76 8.54
N GLY A 12 -18.72 -1.54 7.24
CA GLY A 12 -18.27 -2.47 6.20
C GLY A 12 -16.75 -2.57 6.19
N TYR A 13 -16.08 -1.43 6.13
CA TYR A 13 -14.63 -1.37 6.06
C TYR A 13 -13.94 -1.88 7.33
N LYS A 14 -14.52 -1.63 8.51
CA LYS A 14 -14.08 -2.23 9.77
C LYS A 14 -13.99 -3.76 9.68
N ARG A 15 -15.05 -4.41 9.18
CA ARG A 15 -15.09 -5.87 9.02
C ARG A 15 -14.03 -6.36 8.04
N GLU A 16 -13.86 -5.67 6.91
CA GLU A 16 -12.80 -5.99 5.95
C GLU A 16 -11.40 -5.90 6.57
N LEU A 17 -11.13 -4.87 7.40
CA LEU A 17 -9.87 -4.73 8.12
C LEU A 17 -9.68 -5.84 9.16
N GLU A 18 -10.70 -6.16 9.96
CA GLU A 18 -10.65 -7.25 10.94
C GLU A 18 -10.36 -8.60 10.27
N ASP A 19 -11.00 -8.87 9.14
CA ASP A 19 -10.76 -10.08 8.33
C ASP A 19 -9.32 -10.10 7.80
N LEU A 20 -8.82 -8.99 7.26
CA LEU A 20 -7.45 -8.88 6.76
C LEU A 20 -6.42 -9.10 7.88
N ILE A 21 -6.62 -8.48 9.04
CA ILE A 21 -5.75 -8.64 10.22
C ILE A 21 -5.75 -10.11 10.67
N ASN A 22 -6.90 -10.77 10.69
CA ASN A 22 -7.02 -12.18 11.05
C ASN A 22 -6.35 -13.12 10.03
N ILE A 23 -6.33 -12.76 8.75
CA ILE A 23 -5.59 -13.52 7.73
C ILE A 23 -4.09 -13.33 7.96
N TYR A 24 -3.63 -12.08 8.08
CA TYR A 24 -2.22 -11.77 8.23
C TYR A 24 -1.64 -12.26 9.56
N SER A 25 -2.41 -12.31 10.63
CA SER A 25 -1.94 -12.80 11.94
C SER A 25 -1.60 -14.29 11.95
N LYS A 26 -2.05 -15.04 10.93
CA LYS A 26 -1.76 -16.48 10.76
C LYS A 26 -0.52 -16.73 9.90
N LEU A 27 0.00 -15.70 9.25
CA LEU A 27 1.20 -15.79 8.44
C LEU A 27 2.44 -15.73 9.33
N ASP A 28 3.49 -16.44 8.94
CA ASP A 28 4.77 -16.29 9.59
C ASP A 28 5.44 -14.94 9.24
N LYS A 29 6.52 -14.62 9.96
CA LYS A 29 7.22 -13.35 9.82
C LYS A 29 7.84 -13.17 8.43
N GLU A 30 8.31 -14.24 7.79
CA GLU A 30 8.90 -14.16 6.45
C GLU A 30 7.82 -13.96 5.38
N GLN A 31 6.68 -14.63 5.49
CA GLN A 31 5.52 -14.44 4.61
C GLN A 31 4.97 -13.02 4.69
N LEU A 32 4.84 -12.47 5.90
CA LEU A 32 4.43 -11.08 6.10
C LEU A 32 5.43 -10.10 5.48
N ALA A 33 6.73 -10.36 5.65
CA ALA A 33 7.77 -9.54 5.06
C ALA A 33 7.72 -9.60 3.53
N ASP A 34 7.58 -10.80 2.95
CA ASP A 34 7.48 -11.00 1.50
C ASP A 34 6.30 -10.21 0.92
N TYR A 35 5.10 -10.31 1.50
CA TYR A 35 3.93 -9.57 1.03
C TYR A 35 4.07 -8.06 1.18
N LEU A 36 4.58 -7.57 2.31
CA LEU A 36 4.79 -6.13 2.52
C LEU A 36 5.83 -5.58 1.55
N ILE A 37 6.96 -6.26 1.41
CA ILE A 37 8.04 -5.77 0.54
C ILE A 37 7.68 -5.93 -0.93
N MET A 38 7.00 -7.00 -1.34
CA MET A 38 6.45 -7.14 -2.68
C MET A 38 5.45 -6.02 -2.99
N SER A 39 4.60 -5.67 -2.04
CA SER A 39 3.69 -4.52 -2.14
C SER A 39 4.44 -3.23 -2.41
N VAL A 40 5.50 -2.96 -1.66
CA VAL A 40 6.34 -1.76 -1.82
C VAL A 40 7.12 -1.77 -3.13
N TRP A 41 7.71 -2.91 -3.50
CA TRP A 41 8.43 -3.09 -4.75
C TRP A 41 7.52 -2.85 -5.96
N THR A 42 6.35 -3.50 -5.98
CA THR A 42 5.40 -3.39 -7.09
C THR A 42 4.89 -1.96 -7.24
N ARG A 43 4.50 -1.30 -6.14
CA ARG A 43 4.09 0.12 -6.21
C ARG A 43 5.21 1.02 -6.71
N ALA A 44 6.43 0.85 -6.21
CA ALA A 44 7.57 1.65 -6.64
C ALA A 44 7.87 1.45 -8.12
N GLY A 45 7.84 0.21 -8.60
CA GLY A 45 8.04 -0.13 -10.02
C GLY A 45 6.98 0.52 -10.91
N MET A 46 5.70 0.35 -10.58
CA MET A 46 4.61 0.98 -11.33
C MET A 46 4.66 2.52 -11.31
N GLN A 47 5.10 3.12 -10.21
CA GLN A 47 5.27 4.57 -10.14
C GLN A 47 6.44 5.03 -11.02
N ASN A 48 7.52 4.26 -11.05
CA ASN A 48 8.68 4.54 -11.89
C ASN A 48 8.36 4.40 -13.39
N GLU A 49 7.54 3.41 -13.77
CA GLU A 49 7.02 3.25 -15.15
C GLU A 49 6.06 4.37 -15.57
N GLY A 50 5.66 5.25 -14.65
CA GLY A 50 4.67 6.28 -14.91
C GLY A 50 3.26 5.72 -15.10
N LEU A 51 2.98 4.51 -14.58
CA LEU A 51 1.62 3.95 -14.51
C LEU A 51 0.81 4.60 -13.38
N PHE A 52 1.50 5.13 -12.36
CA PHE A 52 0.91 6.05 -11.40
C PHE A 52 1.31 7.48 -11.76
N LYS A 53 0.41 8.19 -12.45
CA LYS A 53 0.52 9.64 -12.63
C LYS A 53 -0.46 10.33 -11.69
N TYR A 54 0.01 11.35 -11.00
CA TYR A 54 -0.90 12.30 -10.37
C TYR A 54 -1.78 12.92 -11.46
N PRO A 55 -3.09 13.06 -11.26
CA PRO A 55 -4.02 13.52 -12.30
C PRO A 55 -3.67 14.84 -12.98
N ASP A 56 -2.82 15.67 -12.37
CA ASP A 56 -2.48 17.01 -12.86
C ASP A 56 -0.99 17.23 -13.17
N GLY A 57 -0.12 16.22 -12.98
CA GLY A 57 1.31 16.35 -13.25
C GLY A 57 2.05 17.40 -12.41
N THR A 58 1.44 17.95 -11.34
CA THR A 58 2.07 18.99 -10.51
C THR A 58 2.68 18.41 -9.23
N LYS A 59 3.72 19.11 -8.72
CA LYS A 59 4.15 18.97 -7.32
C LYS A 59 3.37 19.99 -6.51
N ASN A 60 2.48 19.54 -5.63
CA ASN A 60 1.95 20.38 -4.57
C ASN A 60 1.51 19.56 -3.35
N ASP A 61 1.52 20.21 -2.20
CA ASP A 61 1.75 19.54 -0.92
C ASP A 61 0.51 18.89 -0.26
N PHE A 62 -0.73 19.08 -0.74
CA PHE A 62 -1.91 18.37 -0.17
C PHE A 62 -3.09 18.10 -1.17
N PRO A 63 -2.95 17.18 -2.15
CA PRO A 63 -4.01 16.83 -3.13
C PRO A 63 -4.78 15.51 -2.86
N TYR A 64 -4.56 14.85 -1.71
CA TYR A 64 -4.89 13.42 -1.59
C TYR A 64 -6.38 13.09 -1.58
N LEU A 65 -7.28 13.93 -1.05
CA LEU A 65 -8.71 13.58 -0.96
C LEU A 65 -9.42 13.55 -2.33
N SER A 66 -9.08 14.45 -3.26
CA SER A 66 -9.63 14.44 -4.63
C SER A 66 -8.91 13.44 -5.53
N ALA A 67 -7.61 13.25 -5.33
CA ALA A 67 -6.85 12.22 -6.03
C ALA A 67 -7.18 10.81 -5.51
N TYR A 68 -7.72 10.67 -4.31
CA TYR A 68 -7.95 9.39 -3.66
C TYR A 68 -8.94 8.49 -4.43
N PRO A 69 -10.15 8.95 -4.82
CA PRO A 69 -11.06 8.11 -5.59
C PRO A 69 -10.44 7.65 -6.91
N ILE A 70 -9.64 8.52 -7.53
CA ILE A 70 -8.93 8.23 -8.77
C ILE A 70 -7.84 7.17 -8.52
N MET A 71 -6.97 7.38 -7.53
CA MET A 71 -5.90 6.44 -7.17
C MET A 71 -6.46 5.08 -6.75
N MET A 72 -7.51 5.04 -5.92
CA MET A 72 -8.19 3.80 -5.58
C MET A 72 -8.75 3.09 -6.80
N SER A 73 -9.41 3.82 -7.71
CA SER A 73 -9.95 3.25 -8.93
C SER A 73 -8.84 2.61 -9.79
N GLU A 74 -7.69 3.26 -9.91
CA GLU A 74 -6.53 2.68 -10.60
C GLU A 74 -6.02 1.43 -9.90
N PHE A 75 -5.83 1.44 -8.57
CA PHE A 75 -5.44 0.23 -7.83
C PHE A 75 -6.47 -0.90 -7.96
N GLU A 76 -7.76 -0.61 -7.90
CA GLU A 76 -8.82 -1.61 -8.07
C GLU A 76 -8.83 -2.20 -9.49
N LYS A 77 -8.56 -1.40 -10.53
CA LYS A 77 -8.39 -1.89 -11.90
C LYS A 77 -7.21 -2.85 -12.00
N ILE A 78 -6.07 -2.50 -11.39
CA ILE A 78 -4.86 -3.34 -11.36
C ILE A 78 -5.12 -4.65 -10.62
N ILE A 79 -5.75 -4.59 -9.42
CA ILE A 79 -6.15 -5.78 -8.65
C ILE A 79 -7.04 -6.69 -9.49
N LYS A 80 -8.05 -6.14 -10.17
CA LYS A 80 -8.95 -6.91 -11.04
C LYS A 80 -8.17 -7.56 -12.20
N ALA A 81 -7.19 -6.87 -12.77
CA ALA A 81 -6.36 -7.41 -13.84
C ALA A 81 -5.48 -8.58 -13.36
N PHE A 82 -4.82 -8.44 -12.21
CA PHE A 82 -4.02 -9.53 -11.61
C PHE A 82 -4.89 -10.73 -11.23
N ARG A 83 -6.05 -10.48 -10.61
CA ARG A 83 -6.99 -11.55 -10.25
C ARG A 83 -7.46 -12.36 -11.46
N LYS A 84 -7.77 -11.70 -12.58
CA LYS A 84 -8.16 -12.38 -13.83
C LYS A 84 -7.06 -13.29 -14.38
N ARG A 85 -5.80 -13.04 -14.03
CA ARG A 85 -4.62 -13.82 -14.44
C ARG A 85 -4.20 -14.85 -13.40
N GLY A 86 -4.94 -15.01 -12.29
CA GLY A 86 -4.58 -15.93 -11.20
C GLY A 86 -3.38 -15.48 -10.36
N LEU A 87 -2.98 -14.21 -10.47
CA LEU A 87 -1.81 -13.63 -9.80
C LEU A 87 -2.16 -13.17 -8.37
N ASN A 88 -2.28 -14.13 -7.46
CA ASN A 88 -2.81 -13.90 -6.11
C ASN A 88 -1.85 -13.11 -5.21
N THR A 89 -0.54 -13.31 -5.32
CA THR A 89 0.46 -12.59 -4.52
C THR A 89 0.41 -11.10 -4.82
N GLU A 90 0.31 -10.74 -6.10
CA GLU A 90 0.20 -9.37 -6.59
C GLU A 90 -1.13 -8.73 -6.16
N VAL A 91 -2.21 -9.51 -6.14
CA VAL A 91 -3.51 -9.07 -5.59
C VAL A 91 -3.39 -8.73 -4.11
N VAL A 92 -2.74 -9.58 -3.30
CA VAL A 92 -2.51 -9.33 -1.87
C VAL A 92 -1.59 -8.12 -1.67
N ALA A 93 -0.53 -8.03 -2.45
CA ALA A 93 0.40 -6.91 -2.43
C ALA A 93 -0.32 -5.58 -2.73
N MET A 94 -1.20 -5.54 -3.74
CA MET A 94 -1.96 -4.33 -4.08
C MET A 94 -3.10 -4.03 -3.09
N SER A 95 -3.70 -5.04 -2.47
CA SER A 95 -4.75 -4.81 -1.47
C SER A 95 -4.18 -4.05 -0.27
N ILE A 96 -2.94 -4.31 0.16
CA ILE A 96 -2.27 -3.54 1.22
C ILE A 96 -2.31 -2.04 0.91
N TRP A 97 -2.09 -1.60 -0.33
CA TRP A 97 -2.17 -0.19 -0.71
C TRP A 97 -3.59 0.36 -0.68
N VAL A 98 -4.57 -0.39 -1.18
CA VAL A 98 -5.98 0.02 -1.12
C VAL A 98 -6.43 0.21 0.32
N HIS A 99 -6.09 -0.73 1.21
CA HIS A 99 -6.38 -0.63 2.64
C HIS A 99 -5.59 0.50 3.32
N SER A 100 -4.33 0.74 2.90
CA SER A 100 -3.55 1.89 3.39
C SER A 100 -4.24 3.21 3.07
N LEU A 101 -4.66 3.38 1.81
CA LEU A 101 -5.38 4.55 1.35
C LEU A 101 -6.71 4.69 2.11
N ARG A 102 -7.54 3.64 2.14
CA ARG A 102 -8.84 3.65 2.84
C ARG A 102 -8.68 3.95 4.33
N GLY A 103 -7.62 3.44 4.94
CA GLY A 103 -7.24 3.74 6.32
C GLY A 103 -7.08 5.23 6.55
N LEU A 104 -6.38 5.95 5.67
CA LEU A 104 -6.21 7.41 5.78
C LEU A 104 -7.52 8.20 5.70
N LEU A 105 -8.54 7.70 4.98
CA LEU A 105 -9.85 8.36 4.93
C LEU A 105 -10.68 8.20 6.21
N PHE A 106 -10.60 7.02 6.82
CA PHE A 106 -11.43 6.64 7.96
C PHE A 106 -10.62 6.55 9.26
N GLU A 107 -9.40 7.10 9.27
CA GLU A 107 -8.42 6.87 10.34
C GLU A 107 -8.98 7.29 11.69
N SER A 108 -9.76 8.37 11.77
CA SER A 108 -10.34 8.78 13.05
C SER A 108 -11.35 7.78 13.61
N GLU A 109 -12.12 7.12 12.73
CA GLU A 109 -13.17 6.17 13.12
C GLU A 109 -12.67 4.73 13.24
N LEU A 110 -11.58 4.38 12.54
CA LEU A 110 -11.02 3.03 12.42
C LEU A 110 -9.55 2.96 12.83
N LYS A 111 -9.09 3.94 13.61
CA LYS A 111 -7.69 4.07 14.01
C LYS A 111 -7.14 2.77 14.60
N ASN A 112 -7.91 2.16 15.49
CA ASN A 112 -7.49 0.99 16.24
C ASN A 112 -7.24 -0.21 15.31
N GLU A 113 -8.12 -0.46 14.37
CA GLU A 113 -8.00 -1.54 13.40
C GLU A 113 -6.83 -1.27 12.44
N PHE A 114 -6.70 -0.04 11.96
CA PHE A 114 -5.59 0.34 11.08
C PHE A 114 -4.23 0.26 11.77
N ASP A 115 -4.13 0.74 13.01
CA ASP A 115 -2.93 0.62 13.85
C ASP A 115 -2.56 -0.84 14.07
N LYS A 116 -3.54 -1.73 14.33
CA LYS A 116 -3.29 -3.18 14.50
C LYS A 116 -2.72 -3.81 13.24
N LEU A 117 -3.28 -3.48 12.07
CA LEU A 117 -2.75 -3.96 10.79
C LEU A 117 -1.28 -3.54 10.61
N TRP A 118 -0.98 -2.26 10.84
CA TRP A 118 0.39 -1.78 10.72
C TRP A 118 1.32 -2.34 11.78
N GLN A 119 0.91 -2.43 13.04
CA GLN A 119 1.70 -3.07 14.09
C GLN A 119 2.11 -4.48 13.68
N LEU A 120 1.18 -5.27 13.15
CA LEU A 120 1.46 -6.60 12.63
C LEU A 120 2.50 -6.57 11.51
N LEU A 121 2.29 -5.75 10.47
CA LEU A 121 3.21 -5.64 9.34
C LEU A 121 4.60 -5.13 9.76
N MET A 122 4.67 -4.18 10.68
CA MET A 122 5.91 -3.55 11.16
C MET A 122 6.77 -4.48 12.03
N THR A 123 6.24 -5.60 12.52
CA THR A 123 7.05 -6.63 13.19
C THR A 123 8.13 -7.21 12.29
N THR A 124 7.99 -7.08 10.97
CA THR A 124 8.89 -7.64 9.95
C THR A 124 10.07 -6.74 9.59
N LYS A 125 10.24 -5.59 10.26
CA LYS A 125 11.18 -4.54 9.86
C LYS A 125 12.63 -4.98 9.69
N ASP A 126 13.10 -5.90 10.51
CA ASP A 126 14.42 -6.52 10.45
C ASP A 126 14.66 -7.37 9.18
N LEU A 127 13.60 -7.76 8.46
CA LEU A 127 13.68 -8.55 7.23
C LEU A 127 13.61 -7.69 5.96
N TRP A 128 13.30 -6.40 6.06
CA TRP A 128 12.98 -5.58 4.89
C TRP A 128 14.12 -5.49 3.87
N ASP A 129 15.35 -5.24 4.31
CA ASP A 129 16.50 -5.13 3.42
C ASP A 129 16.86 -6.47 2.74
N LYS A 130 16.65 -7.60 3.46
CA LYS A 130 16.81 -8.95 2.90
C LYS A 130 15.85 -9.15 1.72
N PHE A 131 14.57 -8.87 1.92
CA PHE A 131 13.56 -9.06 0.88
C PHE A 131 13.67 -8.04 -0.26
N LEU A 132 14.02 -6.78 0.02
CA LEU A 132 14.28 -5.80 -1.05
C LEU A 132 15.43 -6.24 -1.95
N THR A 133 16.51 -6.74 -1.34
CA THR A 133 17.66 -7.27 -2.08
C THR A 133 17.29 -8.50 -2.89
N LYS A 134 16.45 -9.39 -2.34
CA LYS A 134 15.88 -10.54 -3.04
C LYS A 134 15.14 -10.09 -4.31
N PHE A 135 14.15 -9.21 -4.21
CA PHE A 135 13.36 -8.76 -5.38
C PHE A 135 14.21 -8.00 -6.40
N TYR A 136 15.13 -7.16 -5.96
CA TYR A 136 16.09 -6.51 -6.86
C TYR A 136 16.88 -7.55 -7.67
N ASN A 137 17.39 -8.58 -7.02
CA ASN A 137 18.17 -9.62 -7.69
C ASN A 137 17.32 -10.50 -8.61
N GLU A 138 16.05 -10.74 -8.29
CA GLU A 138 15.11 -11.48 -9.14
C GLU A 138 14.78 -10.72 -10.44
N ASP A 139 14.74 -9.39 -10.36
CA ASP A 139 14.42 -8.53 -11.50
C ASP A 139 15.65 -7.97 -12.24
N LYS A 140 16.86 -8.12 -11.68
CA LYS A 140 18.09 -7.49 -12.21
C LYS A 140 18.39 -7.83 -13.68
N ASP A 141 18.04 -9.04 -14.09
CA ASP A 141 18.31 -9.57 -15.42
C ASP A 141 17.13 -9.35 -16.39
N ARG A 142 16.00 -8.84 -15.89
CA ARG A 142 14.74 -8.65 -16.63
C ARG A 142 14.44 -7.20 -16.93
N LEU A 143 14.90 -6.29 -16.08
CA LEU A 143 14.60 -4.87 -16.15
C LEU A 143 15.84 -4.05 -16.49
N ASP A 144 15.60 -2.85 -17.03
CA ASP A 144 16.66 -1.88 -17.28
C ASP A 144 17.37 -1.48 -15.95
N PRO A 145 18.71 -1.37 -15.90
CA PRO A 145 19.44 -1.04 -14.68
C PRO A 145 19.05 0.31 -14.05
N GLU A 146 18.71 1.32 -14.86
CA GLU A 146 18.26 2.61 -14.37
C GLU A 146 16.88 2.48 -13.71
N MET A 147 15.99 1.71 -14.35
CA MET A 147 14.67 1.39 -13.80
C MET A 147 14.77 0.67 -12.46
N LEU A 148 15.61 -0.36 -12.35
CA LEU A 148 15.85 -1.09 -11.10
C LEU A 148 16.37 -0.19 -9.99
N SER A 149 17.36 0.66 -10.30
CA SER A 149 17.95 1.59 -9.34
C SER A 149 16.91 2.58 -8.81
N LYS A 150 16.10 3.16 -9.69
CA LYS A 150 15.00 4.07 -9.32
C LYS A 150 13.92 3.37 -8.50
N THR A 151 13.51 2.16 -8.88
CA THR A 151 12.54 1.35 -8.13
C THR A 151 13.07 1.08 -6.71
N MET A 152 14.31 0.60 -6.57
CA MET A 152 14.95 0.38 -5.26
C MET A 152 14.97 1.66 -4.41
N ALA A 153 15.39 2.79 -4.98
CA ALA A 153 15.42 4.06 -4.28
C ALA A 153 14.03 4.51 -3.80
N LEU A 154 13.01 4.36 -4.65
CA LEU A 154 11.62 4.66 -4.30
C LEU A 154 11.08 3.70 -3.23
N SER A 155 11.37 2.40 -3.32
CA SER A 155 10.98 1.42 -2.32
C SER A 155 11.55 1.76 -0.94
N LYS A 156 12.85 2.08 -0.85
CA LYS A 156 13.47 2.54 0.41
C LYS A 156 12.80 3.80 0.96
N LYS A 157 12.50 4.77 0.08
CA LYS A 157 11.78 5.99 0.47
C LYS A 157 10.39 5.67 1.01
N ILE A 158 9.67 4.74 0.38
CA ILE A 158 8.33 4.32 0.84
C ILE A 158 8.44 3.66 2.22
N LEU A 159 9.35 2.70 2.41
CA LEU A 159 9.52 2.01 3.69
C LEU A 159 9.85 2.95 4.85
N ASN A 160 10.70 3.96 4.60
CA ASN A 160 11.04 4.97 5.62
C ASN A 160 9.83 5.81 6.07
N ASN A 161 8.75 5.82 5.28
CA ASN A 161 7.51 6.52 5.59
C ASN A 161 6.39 5.57 6.03
N LEU A 162 6.68 4.29 6.32
CA LEU A 162 5.72 3.35 6.88
C LEU A 162 5.80 3.31 8.42
N PRO A 163 4.67 3.16 9.12
CA PRO A 163 3.30 3.30 8.58
C PRO A 163 3.06 4.74 8.11
N PRO A 164 2.16 4.96 7.12
CA PRO A 164 1.87 6.29 6.61
C PRO A 164 1.39 7.17 7.77
N LYS A 165 2.18 8.22 8.06
CA LYS A 165 1.84 9.20 9.09
C LYS A 165 0.79 10.17 8.56
N GLN A 166 -0.15 10.59 9.40
CA GLN A 166 -0.74 11.91 9.25
C GLN A 166 0.32 12.94 9.61
N SER A 167 0.96 13.57 8.64
CA SER A 167 1.62 14.84 8.91
C SER A 167 0.56 15.94 9.02
N TYR A 168 -0.11 15.99 10.17
CA TYR A 168 -0.66 17.25 10.67
C TYR A 168 0.43 17.88 11.54
N GLU A 169 1.48 18.41 10.91
CA GLU A 169 2.11 19.57 11.52
C GLU A 169 1.19 20.76 11.23
N ASN A 170 0.74 21.35 12.33
CA ASN A 170 -0.05 22.56 12.40
C ASN A 170 0.46 23.63 11.42
N ASN A 171 -0.20 23.78 10.27
CA ASN A 171 -0.34 25.11 9.68
C ASN A 171 -1.46 25.82 10.45
N LYS A 172 -1.15 26.18 11.70
CA LYS A 172 -1.84 27.24 12.43
C LYS A 172 -1.24 28.57 11.98
#